data_AF-A0A366L155-F1
#
_entry.id   AF-A0A366L155-F1
#
_cell.length_a   1.000
_cell.length_b   1.000
_cell.length_c   1.000
_cell.angle_alpha   90.00
_cell.angle_beta   90.00
_cell.angle_gamma   90.00
#
_symmetry.space_group_name_H-M   'P 1'
#
loop_
_entity.id
_entity.type
_entity.pdbx_description
1 polymer ?
#
loop_
_entity_poly.entity_id
_entity_poly.type
_entity_poly.pdbx_seq_one_letter_code
_entity_poly.pdbx_strand_id
1 'polypeptide(L)' 'METILTDADYKLVINRIAVLSAKYELNTFENEELKQLSAMAIVYECRRYDFTVNPAFYYSTTQQVS' A
#
# COMPACT_ATOMS: atom_id res chain seq x y z
N MET A 1 -14.08 -3.26 3.72
CA MET A 1 -12.98 -3.24 2.73
C MET A 1 -12.13 -4.47 2.98
N GLU A 2 -12.00 -5.35 1.99
CA GLU A 2 -11.01 -6.43 2.06
C GLU A 2 -9.62 -5.82 2.25
N THR A 3 -8.82 -6.44 3.10
CA THR A 3 -7.56 -5.89 3.58
C THR A 3 -6.45 -6.87 3.23
N ILE A 4 -5.38 -6.37 2.60
CA ILE A 4 -4.18 -7.15 2.35
C ILE A 4 -3.46 -7.37 3.68
N LEU A 5 -3.25 -8.64 4.06
CA LEU A 5 -2.64 -8.99 5.35
C LEU A 5 -1.18 -9.44 5.20
N THR A 6 -0.77 -9.92 4.02
CA THR A 6 0.58 -10.46 3.81
C THR A 6 1.28 -9.80 2.62
N ASP A 7 2.62 -9.82 2.63
CA ASP A 7 3.45 -9.34 1.51
C ASP A 7 3.26 -10.20 0.24
N ALA A 8 2.92 -11.48 0.39
CA ALA A 8 2.61 -12.37 -0.73
C ALA A 8 1.31 -11.93 -1.43
N ASP A 9 0.25 -11.67 -0.66
CA ASP A 9 -1.02 -11.16 -1.18
C ASP A 9 -0.84 -9.78 -1.82
N TYR A 10 -0.03 -8.93 -1.20
CA TYR A 10 0.33 -7.62 -1.75
C TYR A 10 0.96 -7.74 -3.15
N LYS A 11 1.94 -8.64 -3.32
CA LYS A 11 2.57 -8.89 -4.63
C LYS A 11 1.58 -9.38 -5.67
N LEU A 12 0.62 -10.22 -5.30
CA LEU A 12 -0.44 -10.67 -6.21
C LEU A 12 -1.33 -9.49 -6.65
N VAL A 13 -1.73 -8.62 -5.71
CA VAL A 13 -2.50 -7.41 -6.01
C VAL A 13 -1.72 -6.48 -6.94
N ILE A 14 -0.45 -6.21 -6.67
CA ILE A 14 0.39 -5.36 -7.52
C ILE A 14 0.56 -5.95 -8.93
N ASN A 15 0.79 -7.26 -9.04
CA ASN A 15 0.88 -7.92 -10.34
C ASN A 15 -0.44 -7.80 -11.12
N ARG A 16 -1.59 -7.93 -10.45
CA ARG A 16 -2.89 -7.78 -11.10
C ARG A 16 -3.15 -6.35 -11.55
N ILE A 17 -2.82 -5.35 -10.72
CA ILE A 17 -2.86 -3.93 -11.08
C ILE A 17 -2.00 -3.67 -12.32
N ALA A 18 -0.78 -4.21 -12.37
CA ALA A 18 0.12 -4.04 -13.51
C ALA A 18 -0.49 -4.62 -14.80
N VAL A 19 -1.08 -5.82 -14.73
CA VAL A 19 -1.77 -6.44 -15.88
C VAL A 19 -2.94 -5.60 -16.36
N LEU A 20 -3.77 -5.08 -15.45
CA LEU A 20 -4.91 -4.23 -15.81
C LEU A 20 -4.45 -2.88 -16.38
N SER A 21 -3.41 -2.28 -15.80
CA SER A 21 -2.87 -0.98 -16.23
C SER A 21 -2.19 -1.04 -17.60
N ALA A 22 -1.72 -2.22 -18.02
CA ALA A 22 -1.11 -2.43 -19.33
C ALA A 22 -2.13 -2.59 -20.48
N LYS A 23 -3.42 -2.76 -20.16
CA LYS A 23 -4.46 -2.88 -21.19
C LYS A 23 -4.75 -1.51 -21.82
N TYR A 24 -4.92 -1.49 -23.14
CA TYR A 24 -5.27 -0.28 -23.88
C TYR A 24 -6.68 0.23 -23.54
N GLU A 25 -7.63 -0.69 -23.36
CA GLU A 25 -8.98 -0.39 -22.91
C GLU A 25 -9.41 -1.38 -21.83
N LEU A 26 -10.11 -0.88 -20.82
CA LEU A 26 -10.68 -1.65 -19.72
C LEU A 26 -12.20 -1.62 -19.83
N ASN A 27 -12.84 -2.76 -19.65
CA ASN A 27 -14.29 -2.77 -19.47
C ASN A 27 -14.69 -2.25 -18.07
N THR A 28 -15.97 -2.03 -17.84
CA THR A 28 -16.49 -1.46 -16.59
C THR A 28 -16.05 -2.25 -15.35
N PHE A 29 -16.09 -3.59 -15.41
CA PHE A 29 -15.71 -4.45 -14.30
C PHE A 29 -14.21 -4.39 -14.04
N GLU A 30 -13.39 -4.39 -15.08
CA GLU A 30 -11.94 -4.28 -14.95
C GLU A 30 -11.51 -2.92 -14.42
N ASN A 31 -12.23 -1.85 -14.76
CA ASN A 31 -12.00 -0.51 -14.21
C ASN A 31 -12.34 -0.46 -12.71
N GLU A 32 -13.45 -1.08 -12.32
CA GLU A 32 -13.85 -1.20 -10.92
C GLU A 32 -12.86 -2.06 -10.12
N GLU A 33 -12.45 -3.21 -10.67
CA GLU A 33 -11.44 -4.09 -10.11
C GLU A 33 -10.12 -3.31 -9.89
N LEU A 34 -9.65 -2.57 -10.90
CA LEU A 34 -8.42 -1.76 -10.79
C LEU A 34 -8.53 -0.72 -9.66
N LYS A 35 -9.67 -0.04 -9.53
CA LYS A 35 -9.91 0.95 -8.46
C LYS A 35 -9.87 0.29 -7.09
N GLN A 36 -10.54 -0.84 -6.92
CA GLN A 36 -10.59 -1.57 -5.65
C GLN A 36 -9.19 -2.08 -5.26
N LEU A 37 -8.48 -2.73 -6.18
CA LEU A 37 -7.12 -3.21 -5.96
C LEU A 37 -6.15 -2.08 -5.63
N SER A 38 -6.25 -0.94 -6.33
CA SER A 38 -5.42 0.23 -6.04
C SER A 38 -5.68 0.78 -4.64
N ALA A 39 -6.94 0.87 -4.21
CA ALA A 39 -7.29 1.29 -2.86
C ALA A 39 -6.74 0.32 -1.80
N MET A 40 -6.79 -0.98 -2.05
CA MET A 40 -6.23 -2.00 -1.15
C MET A 40 -4.71 -1.88 -1.02
N ALA A 41 -4.00 -1.69 -2.14
CA ALA A 41 -2.56 -1.52 -2.16
C ALA A 41 -2.11 -0.27 -1.40
N ILE A 42 -2.81 0.86 -1.59
CA ILE A 42 -2.54 2.11 -0.85
C ILE A 42 -2.69 1.91 0.65
N VAL A 43 -3.78 1.26 1.10
CA VAL A 43 -3.99 1.02 2.54
C VAL A 43 -2.90 0.14 3.13
N TYR A 44 -2.46 -0.90 2.40
CA TYR A 44 -1.35 -1.76 2.83
C TYR A 44 -0.05 -0.97 3.00
N GLU A 45 0.31 -0.17 1.99
CA GLU A 45 1.52 0.66 2.04
C GLU A 45 1.45 1.71 3.15
N CYS A 46 0.33 2.43 3.29
CA CYS A 46 0.15 3.40 4.38
C CYS A 46 0.39 2.76 5.75
N ARG A 47 -0.17 1.56 6.01
CA ARG A 47 0.08 0.84 7.27
C ARG A 47 1.54 0.47 7.43
N ARG A 48 2.16 -0.09 6.39
CA ARG A 48 3.57 -0.49 6.42
C ARG A 48 4.47 0.71 6.71
N TYR A 49 4.21 1.86 6.08
CA TYR A 49 4.98 3.08 6.29
C TYR A 49 4.70 3.76 7.64
N ASP A 50 3.45 3.73 8.15
CA ASP A 50 3.12 4.19 9.51
C ASP A 50 3.94 3.44 10.58
N PHE A 51 4.18 2.14 10.39
CA PHE A 51 5.09 1.37 11.25
C PHE A 51 6.58 1.70 11.04
N THR A 52 6.97 2.29 9.90
CA THR A 52 8.36 2.73 9.65
C THR A 52 8.64 4.18 10.05
N VAL A 53 7.64 4.96 10.47
CA VAL A 53 7.87 6.20 11.23
C VAL A 53 8.35 5.78 12.62
N ASN A 54 9.63 5.44 12.66
CA ASN A 54 10.32 4.91 13.82
C ASN A 54 10.20 5.90 15.00
N PRO A 55 9.65 5.51 16.16
CA PRO A 55 9.70 6.33 17.36
C PRO A 55 11.14 6.64 17.82
N ALA A 56 12.17 6.00 17.26
CA ALA A 56 13.57 6.39 17.48
C ALA A 56 13.92 7.82 17.02
N PHE A 57 13.14 8.43 16.11
CA PHE A 57 13.31 9.85 15.78
C PHE A 57 12.80 10.80 16.87
N TYR A 58 11.97 10.34 17.81
CA TYR A 58 11.48 11.15 18.94
C TYR A 58 12.37 11.07 20.18
N TYR A 59 13.22 10.05 20.32
CA TYR A 59 14.11 9.90 21.48
C TYR A 59 15.51 10.50 21.29
N SER A 60 15.82 11.02 20.11
CA SER A 60 17.15 11.58 19.81
C SER A 60 17.26 13.08 20.15
N THR A 61 16.16 13.76 20.47
CA THR A 61 16.13 15.23 20.65
C THR A 61 15.92 15.68 22.11
N THR A 62 15.81 14.75 23.06
CA THR A 62 15.57 15.07 24.49
C THR A 62 16.74 14.72 25.42
N GLN A 63 17.90 14.31 24.90
CA GLN A 63 19.14 14.12 25.69
C GLN A 63 20.27 15.10 25.33
N GLN A 64 19.94 16.32 24.93
CA GLN A 64 20.91 17.43 24.91
C GLN A 64 20.33 18.70 25.53
N VAL A 65 19.90 18.60 26.79
CA VAL A 65 19.91 19.76 27.69
C VAL A 65 20.34 19.23 29.06
N SER A 66 21.65 19.24 29.27
CA SER A 66 22.28 19.20 30.60
C SER A 66 22.31 20.61 31.17
#